data_AF-A0AA37MKC8-F1
#
_entry.id   AF-A0AA37MKC8-F1
#
_cell.length_a   1.000
_cell.length_b   1.000
_cell.length_c   1.000
_cell.angle_alpha   90.00
_cell.angle_beta   90.00
_cell.angle_gamma   90.00
#
_symmetry.space_group_name_H-M   'P 1'
#
loop_
_entity.id
_entity.type
_entity.pdbx_description
1 polymer ?
#
loop_
_entity_poly.entity_id
_entity_poly.type
_entity_poly.pdbx_seq_one_letter_code
_entity_poly.pdbx_strand_id
1 'polypeptide(L)'
;MRNEEKEYVWHDGIRINDAQLVTLAMNAGSYHVAEHYLLSLLAHGVMHHLPDYINKVNQVREFYGVAPIPAPKNNFTEDAKPKKCDMGTKVRRLYLKMTASEHEELLSQCLLVMMANYPKLFKFKNQWQGIYLVMRDRLDYGLSQMDFLVMAIKATPSGWPKRLQISESVIKNFSHGIKIMDADDAYYEMTDNPQRELCDIFWEVLMQQLLTVKYGADTELI
;
A
#
# COMPACT_ATOMS: atom_id res chain seq x y z
N MET A 1 13.19 1.62 -0.95
CA MET A 1 13.97 2.70 -0.32
C MET A 1 13.88 2.55 1.19
N ARG A 2 14.98 2.81 1.90
CA ARG A 2 15.19 2.39 3.30
C ARG A 2 14.33 3.21 4.26
N ASN A 3 13.96 2.60 5.39
CA ASN A 3 13.27 3.22 6.53
C ASN A 3 14.02 4.42 7.14
N GLU A 4 15.24 4.70 6.68
CA GLU A 4 16.10 5.81 7.09
C GLU A 4 15.44 7.19 6.88
N GLU A 5 14.53 7.36 5.92
CA GLU A 5 13.87 8.66 5.68
C GLU A 5 12.89 9.08 6.78
N LYS A 6 12.40 8.14 7.60
CA LYS A 6 11.49 8.47 8.70
C LYS A 6 12.20 9.06 9.92
N GLU A 7 13.51 8.83 10.04
CA GLU A 7 14.31 9.20 11.21
C GLU A 7 14.87 10.64 11.15
N TYR A 8 14.81 11.28 9.97
CA TYR A 8 15.39 12.60 9.75
C TYR A 8 14.38 13.58 9.17
N VAL A 9 14.24 14.72 9.82
CA VAL A 9 13.47 15.87 9.37
C VAL A 9 14.33 16.72 8.43
N TRP A 10 13.74 17.22 7.35
CA TRP A 10 14.38 18.23 6.51
C TRP A 10 14.15 19.63 7.09
N HIS A 11 15.23 20.36 7.33
CA HIS A 11 15.21 21.74 7.80
C HIS A 11 16.33 22.52 7.11
N ASP A 12 16.02 23.63 6.42
CA ASP A 12 16.98 24.51 5.75
C ASP A 12 18.07 23.78 4.92
N GLY A 13 17.66 22.77 4.15
CA GLY A 13 18.55 22.02 3.25
C GLY A 13 19.45 20.99 3.93
N ILE A 14 19.28 20.75 5.24
CA ILE A 14 19.96 19.68 5.98
C ILE A 14 18.97 18.64 6.53
N ARG A 15 19.47 17.41 6.71
CA ARG A 15 18.77 16.34 7.41
C ARG A 15 19.15 16.38 8.88
N ILE A 16 18.17 16.49 9.76
CA ILE A 16 18.37 16.58 11.21
C ILE A 16 17.46 15.59 11.92
N ASN A 17 17.94 14.93 12.97
CA ASN A 17 17.09 14.06 13.78
C ASN A 17 16.06 14.91 14.55
N ASP A 18 14.88 14.35 14.79
CA ASP A 18 13.77 15.04 15.47
C ASP A 18 14.10 15.53 16.89
N ALA A 19 14.85 14.77 17.69
CA ALA A 19 15.30 15.17 19.02
C ALA A 19 16.28 16.35 18.97
N GLN A 20 17.17 16.37 17.96
CA GLN A 20 18.06 17.50 17.73
C GLN A 20 17.28 18.75 17.33
N LEU A 21 16.26 18.60 16.48
CA LEU A 21 15.40 19.69 16.04
C LEU A 21 14.56 20.29 17.17
N VAL A 22 14.03 19.45 18.07
CA VAL A 22 13.38 19.91 19.31
C VAL A 22 14.37 20.66 20.22
N THR A 23 15.60 20.16 20.34
CA THR A 23 16.65 20.81 21.14
C THR A 23 17.02 22.18 20.56
N LEU A 24 17.14 22.32 19.25
CA LEU A 24 17.34 23.62 18.59
C LEU A 24 16.16 24.56 18.84
N ALA A 25 14.94 24.04 18.74
CA ALA A 25 13.72 24.81 18.97
C ALA A 25 13.64 25.34 20.41
N MET A 26 14.00 24.55 21.43
CA MET A 26 14.01 24.99 22.85
C MET A 26 15.17 25.95 23.18
N ASN A 27 16.23 25.94 22.38
CA ASN A 27 17.39 26.85 22.56
C ASN A 27 17.30 28.09 21.68
N ALA A 28 16.30 28.20 20.81
CA ALA A 28 16.03 29.40 20.04
C ALA A 28 15.60 30.50 21.02
N GLY A 29 16.40 31.53 21.28
CA GLY A 29 16.17 32.49 22.37
C GLY A 29 14.79 33.21 22.44
N SER A 30 13.88 32.97 21.50
CA SER A 30 12.47 33.33 21.56
C SER A 30 11.58 32.34 20.78
N TYR A 31 10.28 32.33 21.09
CA TYR A 31 9.31 31.45 20.43
C TYR A 31 9.20 31.69 18.91
N HIS A 32 9.28 32.94 18.47
CA HIS A 32 9.18 33.26 17.04
C HIS A 32 10.31 32.61 16.22
N VAL A 33 11.51 32.49 16.81
CA VAL A 33 12.62 31.77 16.20
C VAL A 33 12.42 30.26 16.31
N ALA A 34 11.89 29.78 17.45
CA ALA A 34 11.55 28.38 17.66
C ALA A 34 10.53 27.86 16.62
N GLU A 35 9.58 28.71 16.22
CA GLU A 35 8.48 28.38 15.29
C GLU A 35 8.98 27.82 13.95
N HIS A 36 10.11 28.32 13.44
CA HIS A 36 10.70 27.81 12.19
C HIS A 36 11.12 26.33 12.30
N TYR A 37 11.67 25.90 13.43
CA TYR A 37 12.00 24.50 13.69
C TYR A 37 10.75 23.65 13.90
N LEU A 38 9.72 24.22 14.54
CA LEU A 38 8.44 23.55 14.76
C LEU A 38 7.67 23.31 13.46
N LEU A 39 7.75 24.24 12.50
CA LEU A 39 7.16 24.07 11.17
C LEU A 39 7.78 22.89 10.43
N SER A 40 9.11 22.71 10.49
CA SER A 40 9.78 21.53 9.92
C SER A 40 9.34 20.23 10.61
N LEU A 41 9.19 20.23 11.94
CA LEU A 41 8.66 19.07 12.69
C LEU A 41 7.22 18.72 12.27
N LEU A 42 6.34 19.73 12.16
CA LEU A 42 4.96 19.54 11.75
C LEU A 42 4.85 19.05 10.31
N ALA A 43 5.61 19.64 9.39
CA ALA A 43 5.64 19.23 7.99
C ALA A 43 6.05 17.76 7.84
N HIS A 44 7.10 17.34 8.56
CA HIS A 44 7.54 15.93 8.61
C HIS A 44 6.47 15.01 9.20
N GLY A 45 5.84 15.44 10.30
CA GLY A 45 4.76 14.70 10.94
C GLY A 45 3.56 14.48 10.03
N VAL A 46 3.20 15.49 9.22
CA VAL A 46 2.13 15.39 8.21
C VAL A 46 2.55 14.46 7.07
N MET A 47 3.75 14.65 6.50
CA MET A 47 4.24 13.86 5.36
C MET A 47 4.34 12.36 5.67
N HIS A 48 4.65 11.99 6.91
CA HIS A 48 4.84 10.59 7.32
C HIS A 48 3.70 10.03 8.19
N HIS A 49 2.61 10.77 8.36
CA HIS A 49 1.47 10.40 9.20
C HIS A 49 1.87 10.05 10.65
N LEU A 50 2.69 10.89 11.27
CA LEU A 50 3.20 10.75 12.64
C LEU A 50 2.49 11.75 13.59
N PRO A 51 1.29 11.42 14.10
CA PRO A 51 0.48 12.33 14.93
C PRO A 51 1.19 12.74 16.23
N ASP A 52 2.12 11.91 16.73
CA ASP A 52 2.89 12.16 17.95
C ASP A 52 3.83 13.36 17.85
N TYR A 53 4.10 13.86 16.63
CA TYR A 53 4.89 15.08 16.44
C TYR A 53 4.17 16.33 16.94
N ILE A 54 2.82 16.30 17.05
CA ILE A 54 2.06 17.37 17.71
C ILE A 54 2.40 17.43 19.20
N ASN A 55 2.66 16.29 19.85
CA ASN A 55 3.08 16.27 21.25
C ASN A 55 4.48 16.90 21.41
N LYS A 56 5.42 16.60 20.50
CA LYS A 56 6.76 17.20 20.50
C LYS A 56 6.72 18.72 20.27
N VAL A 57 5.84 19.17 19.38
CA VAL A 57 5.60 20.60 19.14
C VAL A 57 4.99 21.27 20.37
N ASN A 58 4.04 20.62 21.03
CA ASN A 58 3.43 21.13 22.25
C ASN A 58 4.42 21.22 23.42
N GLN A 59 5.40 20.32 23.53
CA GLN A 59 6.48 20.44 24.52
C GLN A 59 7.28 21.73 24.35
N VAL A 60 7.62 22.10 23.11
CA VAL A 60 8.33 23.36 22.85
C VAL A 60 7.41 24.56 23.09
N ARG A 61 6.14 24.50 22.68
CA ARG A 61 5.16 25.58 22.95
C ARG A 61 4.99 25.81 24.44
N GLU A 62 4.89 24.75 25.24
CA GLU A 62 4.83 24.81 26.69
C GLU A 62 6.09 25.45 27.30
N PHE A 63 7.28 25.09 26.82
CA PHE A 63 8.54 25.70 27.27
C PHE A 63 8.56 27.23 27.11
N TYR A 64 7.95 27.76 26.04
CA TYR A 64 7.81 29.22 25.82
C TYR A 64 6.52 29.83 26.39
N GLY A 65 5.70 29.07 27.11
CA GLY A 65 4.42 29.55 27.66
C GLY A 65 3.34 29.83 26.60
N VAL A 66 3.45 29.21 25.43
CA VAL A 66 2.50 29.36 24.31
C VAL A 66 1.43 28.27 24.39
N ALA A 67 0.17 28.66 24.14
CA ALA A 67 -0.96 27.74 24.18
C ALA A 67 -0.74 26.51 23.27
N PRO A 68 -1.05 25.29 23.74
CA PRO A 68 -0.86 24.08 22.97
C PRO A 68 -1.80 24.03 21.76
N ILE A 69 -1.34 23.38 20.70
CA ILE A 69 -2.18 23.03 19.55
C ILE A 69 -3.02 21.80 19.95
N PRO A 70 -4.29 21.70 19.54
CA PRO A 70 -5.11 20.53 19.82
C PRO A 70 -4.41 19.23 19.40
N ALA A 71 -3.97 18.45 20.39
CA ALA A 71 -3.45 17.12 20.15
C ALA A 71 -4.62 16.14 19.97
N PRO A 72 -4.53 15.17 19.05
CA PRO A 72 -5.46 14.04 19.06
C PRO A 72 -5.42 13.40 20.45
N LYS A 73 -6.59 13.08 21.02
CA LYS A 73 -6.69 12.51 22.38
C LYS A 73 -5.85 11.22 22.45
N ASN A 74 -4.72 11.29 23.16
CA ASN A 74 -3.81 10.17 23.39
C ASN A 74 -4.50 9.12 24.29
N ASN A 75 -5.18 8.15 23.69
CA ASN A 75 -5.48 6.87 24.35
C ASN A 75 -4.28 5.91 24.18
N PHE A 76 -3.10 6.33 24.62
CA PHE A 76 -1.89 5.50 24.62
C PHE A 76 -1.43 5.24 26.06
N THR A 77 -2.22 4.45 26.77
CA THR A 77 -1.75 3.57 27.85
C THR A 77 -2.00 2.14 27.38
N GLU A 78 -1.03 1.26 27.66
CA GLU A 78 -0.75 -0.04 27.04
C GLU A 78 0.15 0.11 25.82
N ASP A 79 1.28 -0.63 25.83
CA ASP A 79 2.04 -0.98 24.64
C ASP A 79 1.10 -1.10 23.47
N ALA A 80 1.40 -0.44 22.35
CA ALA A 80 0.54 -0.47 21.19
C ALA A 80 0.20 -1.93 20.88
N LYS A 81 -1.01 -2.37 21.29
CA LYS A 81 -1.62 -3.60 20.79
C LYS A 81 -1.40 -3.50 19.30
N PRO A 82 -0.63 -4.43 18.69
CA PRO A 82 -0.06 -4.24 17.37
C PRO A 82 -1.16 -3.69 16.49
N LYS A 83 -1.00 -2.42 16.08
CA LYS A 83 -1.99 -1.66 15.30
C LYS A 83 -2.47 -2.65 14.27
N LYS A 84 -3.72 -3.16 14.37
CA LYS A 84 -4.20 -4.31 13.59
C LYS A 84 -3.70 -4.05 12.19
N CYS A 85 -2.67 -4.78 11.78
CA CYS A 85 -2.01 -4.48 10.53
C CYS A 85 -3.10 -4.78 9.52
N ASP A 86 -3.64 -3.73 8.90
CA ASP A 86 -4.68 -3.90 7.90
C ASP A 86 -4.19 -5.00 6.97
N MET A 87 -5.01 -6.02 6.79
CA MET A 87 -4.58 -7.26 6.13
C MET A 87 -4.07 -6.93 4.72
N GLY A 88 -4.65 -5.93 4.06
CA GLY A 88 -4.14 -5.38 2.80
C GLY A 88 -2.70 -4.85 2.92
N THR A 89 -2.40 -4.05 3.95
CA THR A 89 -1.04 -3.55 4.22
C THR A 89 -0.04 -4.67 4.56
N LYS A 90 -0.47 -5.75 5.22
CA LYS A 90 0.38 -6.92 5.49
C LYS A 90 0.71 -7.64 4.18
N VAL A 91 -0.33 -7.97 3.41
CA VAL A 91 -0.25 -8.69 2.13
C VAL A 91 0.61 -7.92 1.13
N ARG A 92 0.42 -6.60 1.01
CA ARG A 92 1.26 -5.72 0.19
C ARG A 92 2.74 -5.82 0.54
N ARG A 93 3.09 -5.74 1.83
CA ARG A 93 4.47 -5.83 2.30
C ARG A 93 5.09 -7.21 2.05
N LEU A 94 4.30 -8.27 2.05
CA LEU A 94 4.78 -9.60 1.69
C LEU A 94 5.08 -9.68 0.20
N TYR A 95 4.15 -9.21 -0.64
CA TYR A 95 4.31 -9.18 -2.09
C TYR A 95 5.55 -8.39 -2.53
N LEU A 96 5.76 -7.18 -1.99
CA LEU A 96 6.92 -6.34 -2.34
C LEU A 96 8.28 -6.91 -1.93
N LYS A 97 8.30 -7.95 -1.08
CA LYS A 97 9.54 -8.66 -0.69
C LYS A 97 9.83 -9.89 -1.54
N MET A 98 8.88 -10.29 -2.40
CA MET A 98 9.04 -11.43 -3.28
C MET A 98 9.84 -11.05 -4.52
N THR A 99 10.54 -12.04 -5.07
CA THR A 99 11.24 -11.99 -6.35
C THR A 99 10.26 -12.10 -7.51
N ALA A 100 10.71 -11.75 -8.72
CA ALA A 100 9.89 -11.88 -9.92
C ALA A 100 9.40 -13.33 -10.16
N SER A 101 10.24 -14.34 -9.87
CA SER A 101 9.84 -15.75 -9.99
C SER A 101 8.75 -16.12 -8.99
N GLU A 102 8.82 -15.60 -7.77
CA GLU A 102 7.79 -15.83 -6.75
C GLU A 102 6.47 -15.11 -7.10
N HIS A 103 6.53 -13.94 -7.76
CA HIS A 103 5.33 -13.26 -8.29
C HIS A 103 4.67 -14.09 -9.40
N GLU A 104 5.47 -14.63 -10.33
CA GLU A 104 5.00 -15.52 -11.39
C GLU A 104 4.33 -16.78 -10.81
N GLU A 105 4.96 -17.40 -9.81
CA GLU A 105 4.42 -18.59 -9.13
C GLU A 105 3.12 -18.28 -8.38
N LEU A 106 3.08 -17.17 -7.62
CA LEU A 106 1.89 -16.74 -6.90
C LEU A 106 0.70 -16.54 -7.84
N LEU A 107 0.92 -15.83 -8.95
CA LEU A 107 -0.14 -15.59 -9.92
C LEU A 107 -0.61 -16.91 -10.54
N SER A 108 0.31 -17.82 -10.86
CA SER A 108 -0.02 -19.16 -11.37
C SER A 108 -0.90 -19.95 -10.38
N GLN A 109 -0.53 -19.97 -9.10
CA GLN A 109 -1.31 -20.62 -8.05
C GLN A 109 -2.71 -20.00 -7.90
N CYS A 110 -2.81 -18.68 -7.92
CA CYS A 110 -4.11 -17.99 -7.88
C CYS A 110 -4.99 -18.40 -9.06
N LEU A 111 -4.44 -18.44 -10.27
CA LEU A 111 -5.17 -18.87 -11.46
C LEU A 111 -5.62 -20.33 -11.36
N LEU A 112 -4.77 -21.24 -10.85
CA LEU A 112 -5.15 -22.63 -10.62
C LEU A 112 -6.35 -22.75 -9.66
N VAL A 113 -6.32 -22.03 -8.54
CA VAL A 113 -7.42 -21.98 -7.57
C VAL A 113 -8.70 -21.42 -8.19
N MET A 114 -8.59 -20.34 -8.97
CA MET A 114 -9.73 -19.77 -9.69
C MET A 114 -10.31 -20.73 -10.72
N MET A 115 -9.47 -21.46 -11.44
CA MET A 115 -9.93 -22.44 -12.43
C MET A 115 -10.65 -23.62 -11.78
N ALA A 116 -10.17 -24.09 -10.64
CA ALA A 116 -10.75 -25.23 -9.92
C ALA A 116 -12.07 -24.87 -9.24
N ASN A 117 -12.13 -23.73 -8.55
CA ASN A 117 -13.25 -23.37 -7.68
C ASN A 117 -14.24 -22.39 -8.33
N TYR A 118 -13.79 -21.59 -9.30
CA TYR A 118 -14.58 -20.52 -9.93
C TYR A 118 -14.49 -20.56 -11.48
N PRO A 119 -14.73 -21.72 -12.14
CA PRO A 119 -14.46 -21.91 -13.57
C PRO A 119 -15.27 -21.01 -14.51
N LYS A 120 -16.38 -20.44 -14.01
CA LYS A 120 -17.26 -19.54 -14.79
C LYS A 120 -16.96 -18.06 -14.56
N LEU A 121 -16.03 -17.70 -13.69
CA LEU A 121 -15.78 -16.30 -13.32
C LEU A 121 -14.97 -15.57 -14.39
N PHE A 122 -13.93 -16.22 -14.91
CA PHE A 122 -13.10 -15.72 -16.01
C PHE A 122 -13.66 -16.21 -17.37
N LYS A 123 -14.47 -15.39 -18.03
CA LYS A 123 -15.19 -15.67 -19.28
C LYS A 123 -14.59 -14.99 -20.52
N PHE A 124 -13.90 -13.87 -20.35
CA PHE A 124 -13.48 -13.01 -21.44
C PHE A 124 -12.03 -12.54 -21.27
N LYS A 125 -11.33 -12.28 -22.38
CA LYS A 125 -9.92 -11.87 -22.32
C LYS A 125 -9.70 -10.49 -21.71
N ASN A 126 -10.67 -9.58 -21.80
CA ASN A 126 -10.56 -8.25 -21.19
C ASN A 126 -10.55 -8.29 -19.65
N GLN A 127 -10.97 -9.40 -19.05
CA GLN A 127 -10.94 -9.58 -17.59
C GLN A 127 -9.51 -9.64 -17.00
N TRP A 128 -8.49 -9.83 -17.84
CA TRP A 128 -7.09 -9.63 -17.42
C TRP A 128 -6.82 -8.19 -16.92
N GLN A 129 -7.61 -7.20 -17.37
CA GLN A 129 -7.52 -5.83 -16.86
C GLN A 129 -7.93 -5.74 -15.39
N GLY A 130 -9.01 -6.44 -14.99
CA GLY A 130 -9.44 -6.48 -13.60
C GLY A 130 -8.37 -7.09 -12.69
N ILE A 131 -7.78 -8.21 -13.11
CA ILE A 131 -6.66 -8.86 -12.39
C ILE A 131 -5.47 -7.89 -12.24
N TYR A 132 -5.09 -7.22 -13.33
CA TYR A 132 -4.01 -6.23 -13.29
C TYR A 132 -4.28 -5.10 -12.30
N LEU A 133 -5.49 -4.51 -12.34
CA LEU A 133 -5.83 -3.40 -11.48
C LEU A 133 -5.84 -3.80 -10.00
N VAL A 134 -6.34 -4.99 -9.67
CA VAL A 134 -6.26 -5.51 -8.30
C VAL A 134 -4.81 -5.63 -7.86
N MET A 135 -3.93 -6.22 -8.68
CA MET A 135 -2.51 -6.35 -8.33
C MET A 135 -1.83 -4.99 -8.20
N ARG A 136 -2.03 -4.07 -9.15
CA ARG A 136 -1.43 -2.75 -9.12
C ARG A 136 -1.90 -1.94 -7.90
N ASP A 137 -3.20 -1.82 -7.72
CA ASP A 137 -3.75 -0.89 -6.72
C ASP A 137 -3.65 -1.47 -5.30
N ARG A 138 -3.72 -2.80 -5.13
CA ARG A 138 -3.64 -3.43 -3.80
C ARG A 138 -2.23 -3.88 -3.41
N LEU A 139 -1.35 -4.24 -4.36
CA LEU A 139 -0.03 -4.80 -4.06
C LEU A 139 1.15 -3.91 -4.49
N ASP A 140 1.12 -3.36 -5.70
CA ASP A 140 2.25 -2.59 -6.22
C ASP A 140 1.79 -1.49 -7.19
N TYR A 141 1.67 -0.27 -6.66
CA TYR A 141 1.28 0.90 -7.46
C TYR A 141 2.25 1.18 -8.62
N GLY A 142 3.48 0.68 -8.55
CA GLY A 142 4.49 0.80 -9.60
C GLY A 142 4.38 -0.25 -10.71
N LEU A 143 3.48 -1.24 -10.60
CA LEU A 143 3.34 -2.31 -11.57
C LEU A 143 2.86 -1.78 -12.92
N SER A 144 3.75 -1.76 -13.90
CA SER A 144 3.42 -1.37 -15.26
C SER A 144 2.56 -2.43 -15.96
N GLN A 145 1.76 -2.01 -16.95
CA GLN A 145 0.95 -2.94 -17.74
C GLN A 145 1.82 -3.98 -18.47
N MET A 146 2.98 -3.55 -18.99
CA MET A 146 3.89 -4.43 -19.73
C MET A 146 4.51 -5.49 -18.81
N ASP A 147 4.97 -5.09 -17.62
CA ASP A 147 5.53 -6.02 -16.64
C ASP A 147 4.49 -7.04 -16.19
N PHE A 148 3.25 -6.58 -15.94
CA PHE A 148 2.14 -7.47 -15.65
C PHE A 148 1.87 -8.46 -16.77
N LEU A 149 1.79 -8.00 -18.02
CA LEU A 149 1.51 -8.87 -19.17
C LEU A 149 2.59 -9.94 -19.36
N VAL A 150 3.86 -9.57 -19.21
CA VAL A 150 4.99 -10.51 -19.29
C VAL A 150 4.89 -11.57 -18.19
N MET A 151 4.65 -11.14 -16.95
CA MET A 151 4.44 -12.05 -15.81
C MET A 151 3.23 -12.97 -16.05
N ALA A 152 2.10 -12.42 -16.45
CA ALA A 152 0.85 -13.16 -16.62
C ALA A 152 0.92 -14.18 -17.76
N ILE A 153 1.65 -13.89 -18.85
CA ILE A 153 1.90 -14.88 -19.92
C ILE A 153 2.64 -16.10 -19.37
N LYS A 154 3.67 -15.89 -18.55
CA LYS A 154 4.46 -16.98 -17.95
C LYS A 154 3.69 -17.72 -16.86
N ALA A 155 2.94 -16.99 -16.05
CA ALA A 155 2.16 -17.53 -14.94
C ALA A 155 0.91 -18.30 -15.38
N THR A 156 0.45 -18.14 -16.62
CA THR A 156 -0.77 -18.80 -17.10
C THR A 156 -0.58 -20.33 -17.13
N PRO A 157 -1.38 -21.12 -16.38
CA PRO A 157 -1.22 -22.57 -16.32
C PRO A 157 -1.47 -23.26 -17.67
N SER A 158 -0.84 -24.42 -17.90
CA SER A 158 -0.97 -25.20 -19.15
C SER A 158 -2.40 -25.67 -19.47
N GLY A 159 -3.26 -25.80 -18.47
CA GLY A 159 -4.69 -26.12 -18.61
C GLY A 159 -5.61 -24.93 -18.83
N TRP A 160 -5.09 -23.69 -18.82
CA TRP A 160 -5.92 -22.50 -18.96
C TRP A 160 -6.58 -22.45 -20.35
N PRO A 161 -7.88 -22.13 -20.46
CA PRO A 161 -8.57 -22.15 -21.75
C PRO A 161 -7.88 -21.24 -22.77
N LYS A 162 -7.47 -21.79 -23.92
CA LYS A 162 -6.75 -21.05 -24.98
C LYS A 162 -7.46 -19.76 -25.40
N ARG A 163 -8.80 -19.77 -25.42
CA ARG A 163 -9.64 -18.61 -25.73
C ARG A 163 -9.54 -17.47 -24.70
N LEU A 164 -8.99 -17.73 -23.51
CA LEU A 164 -8.83 -16.78 -22.40
C LEU A 164 -7.37 -16.40 -22.14
N GLN A 165 -6.41 -17.05 -22.80
CA GLN A 165 -4.98 -16.71 -22.67
C GLN A 165 -4.71 -15.31 -23.21
N ILE A 166 -3.68 -14.66 -22.64
CA ILE A 166 -3.18 -13.36 -23.11
C ILE A 166 -2.69 -13.53 -24.55
N SER A 167 -3.21 -12.68 -25.43
CA SER A 167 -2.84 -12.62 -26.85
C SER A 167 -2.51 -11.20 -27.27
N GLU A 168 -1.98 -10.99 -28.47
CA GLU A 168 -1.69 -9.65 -29.00
C GLU A 168 -2.89 -8.70 -28.94
N SER A 169 -4.11 -9.21 -29.16
CA SER A 169 -5.33 -8.42 -29.03
C SER A 169 -5.59 -7.94 -27.60
N VAL A 170 -5.17 -8.70 -26.57
CA VAL A 170 -5.27 -8.30 -25.17
C VAL A 170 -4.27 -7.20 -24.89
N ILE A 171 -3.03 -7.36 -25.36
CA ILE A 171 -1.96 -6.38 -25.21
C ILE A 171 -2.37 -5.04 -25.86
N LYS A 172 -2.88 -5.07 -27.10
CA LYS A 172 -3.30 -3.87 -27.85
C LYS A 172 -4.49 -3.15 -27.21
N ASN A 173 -5.44 -3.89 -26.65
CA ASN A 173 -6.67 -3.32 -26.07
C ASN A 173 -6.59 -3.13 -24.55
N PHE A 174 -5.45 -3.44 -23.92
CA PHE A 174 -5.30 -3.41 -22.46
C PHE A 174 -5.56 -2.02 -21.88
N SER A 175 -5.23 -0.97 -22.63
CA SER A 175 -5.45 0.43 -22.28
C SER A 175 -6.83 0.99 -22.66
N HIS A 176 -7.60 0.31 -23.52
CA HIS A 176 -8.82 0.85 -24.11
C HIS A 176 -10.10 0.57 -23.31
N GLY A 177 -10.06 -0.39 -22.38
CA GLY A 177 -11.25 -0.89 -21.68
C GLY A 177 -11.68 -0.07 -20.46
N ILE A 178 -10.79 0.75 -19.91
CA ILE A 178 -11.02 1.43 -18.64
C ILE A 178 -10.66 2.90 -18.83
N LYS A 179 -11.65 3.68 -19.29
CA LYS A 179 -11.61 5.13 -19.09
C LYS A 179 -11.75 5.32 -17.60
N ILE A 180 -10.62 5.49 -16.91
CA ILE A 180 -10.61 6.04 -15.55
C ILE A 180 -11.19 7.44 -15.71
N MET A 181 -12.52 7.55 -15.61
CA MET A 181 -13.14 8.83 -15.34
C MET A 181 -12.62 9.26 -13.98
N ASP A 182 -12.44 10.57 -13.79
CA ASP A 182 -11.95 11.25 -12.59
C ASP A 182 -12.74 10.87 -11.32
N ALA A 183 -12.61 9.63 -10.87
CA ALA A 183 -13.25 9.07 -9.70
C ALA A 183 -12.15 8.76 -8.68
N ASP A 184 -12.37 9.22 -7.45
CA ASP A 184 -11.52 8.95 -6.30
C ASP A 184 -11.49 7.44 -5.94
N ASP A 185 -12.38 6.63 -6.53
CA ASP A 185 -12.53 5.19 -6.29
C ASP A 185 -11.78 4.33 -7.32
N ALA A 186 -11.21 3.21 -6.87
CA ALA A 186 -10.61 2.23 -7.77
C ALA A 186 -11.68 1.63 -8.72
N TYR A 187 -11.36 1.40 -9.99
CA TYR A 187 -12.32 0.93 -11.01
C TYR A 187 -13.11 -0.32 -10.57
N TYR A 188 -12.49 -1.21 -9.80
CA TYR A 188 -13.15 -2.42 -9.34
C TYR A 188 -14.02 -2.26 -8.10
N GLU A 189 -13.97 -1.10 -7.46
CA GLU A 189 -14.80 -0.71 -6.31
C GLU A 189 -16.03 0.11 -6.74
N MET A 190 -16.09 0.53 -8.02
CA MET A 190 -17.25 1.19 -8.60
C MET A 190 -18.51 0.30 -8.53
N THR A 191 -19.64 0.91 -8.17
CA THR A 191 -20.93 0.23 -8.02
C THR A 191 -21.34 -0.55 -9.27
N ASP A 192 -21.08 -0.01 -10.47
CA ASP A 192 -21.50 -0.58 -11.76
C ASP A 192 -20.35 -1.26 -12.53
N ASN A 193 -19.34 -1.79 -11.85
CA ASN A 193 -18.26 -2.53 -12.52
C ASN A 193 -18.68 -3.98 -12.88
N PRO A 194 -18.73 -4.36 -14.17
CA PRO A 194 -19.08 -5.73 -14.60
C PRO A 194 -18.03 -6.78 -14.20
N GLN A 195 -16.84 -6.38 -13.75
CA GLN A 195 -15.77 -7.26 -13.28
C GLN A 195 -15.65 -7.32 -11.75
N ARG A 196 -16.56 -6.70 -10.99
CA ARG A 196 -16.45 -6.58 -9.53
C ARG A 196 -16.28 -7.93 -8.83
N GLU A 197 -17.17 -8.87 -9.13
CA GLU A 197 -17.13 -10.23 -8.56
C GLU A 197 -15.82 -10.95 -8.86
N LEU A 198 -15.28 -10.79 -10.08
CA LEU A 198 -13.98 -11.33 -10.46
C LEU A 198 -12.86 -10.73 -9.61
N CYS A 199 -12.84 -9.41 -9.48
CA CYS A 199 -11.81 -8.69 -8.75
C CYS A 199 -11.83 -9.00 -7.25
N ASP A 200 -13.02 -9.07 -6.65
CA ASP A 200 -13.20 -9.39 -5.23
C ASP A 200 -12.74 -10.81 -4.92
N ILE A 201 -13.19 -11.80 -5.69
CA ILE A 201 -12.79 -13.21 -5.51
C ILE A 201 -11.30 -13.39 -5.79
N PHE A 202 -10.77 -12.75 -6.84
CA PHE A 202 -9.33 -12.82 -7.13
C PHE A 202 -8.51 -12.24 -5.98
N TRP A 203 -8.93 -11.11 -5.41
CA TRP A 203 -8.28 -10.53 -4.25
C TRP A 203 -8.27 -11.48 -3.05
N GLU A 204 -9.40 -12.12 -2.75
CA GLU A 204 -9.50 -13.10 -1.66
C GLU A 204 -8.55 -14.29 -1.88
N VAL A 205 -8.57 -14.88 -3.07
CA VAL A 205 -7.68 -15.98 -3.45
C VAL A 205 -6.22 -15.54 -3.30
N LEU A 206 -5.88 -14.36 -3.81
CA LEU A 206 -4.51 -13.83 -3.76
C LEU A 206 -4.05 -13.60 -2.32
N MET A 207 -4.89 -13.03 -1.46
CA MET A 207 -4.60 -12.89 -0.03
C MET A 207 -4.34 -14.24 0.62
N GLN A 208 -5.21 -15.23 0.37
CA GLN A 208 -5.07 -16.57 0.92
C GLN A 208 -3.76 -17.23 0.48
N GLN A 209 -3.43 -17.16 -0.82
CA GLN A 209 -2.18 -17.72 -1.35
C GLN A 209 -0.96 -17.03 -0.73
N LEU A 210 -0.93 -15.70 -0.68
CA LEU A 210 0.19 -14.94 -0.08
C LEU A 210 0.40 -15.25 1.40
N LEU A 211 -0.68 -15.42 2.16
CA LEU A 211 -0.60 -15.77 3.58
C LEU A 211 -0.15 -17.23 3.75
N THR A 212 -0.63 -18.14 2.91
CA THR A 212 -0.26 -19.57 2.97
C THR A 212 1.21 -19.80 2.61
N VAL A 213 1.72 -19.16 1.56
CA VAL A 213 3.11 -19.28 1.08
C VAL A 213 4.13 -18.75 2.11
N LYS A 214 3.75 -17.78 2.96
CA LYS A 214 4.64 -17.18 3.96
C LYS A 214 4.48 -17.71 5.38
N TYR A 215 3.29 -18.20 5.75
CA TYR A 215 3.00 -18.58 7.13
C TYR A 215 2.77 -20.08 7.33
N GLY A 216 2.72 -20.89 6.26
CA GLY A 216 2.39 -22.31 6.37
C GLY A 216 0.97 -22.51 6.91
N ALA A 217 0.45 -23.73 6.78
CA ALA A 217 -0.90 -24.07 7.24
C ALA A 217 -1.10 -24.02 8.77
N ASP A 218 -0.09 -23.60 9.56
CA ASP A 218 -0.03 -23.73 11.02
C ASP A 218 0.35 -22.42 11.72
N THR A 219 -0.42 -21.36 11.53
CA THR A 219 -0.48 -20.32 12.57
C THR A 219 -1.92 -19.96 12.85
N GLU A 220 -2.40 -20.47 13.99
CA GLU A 220 -3.65 -20.13 14.62
C GLU A 220 -3.88 -18.62 14.58
N LEU A 221 -5.01 -18.22 13.98
CA LEU A 221 -5.61 -16.92 14.18
C LEU A 221 -6.06 -16.84 15.64
N ILE A 222 -5.17 -16.36 16.51
CA ILE A 222 -5.51 -15.82 17.83
C ILE A 222 -5.55 -14.30 17.74
#